data_AF-A0A5W0WRF2-F1
#
_entry.id   AF-A0A5W0WRF2-F1
#
_cell.length_a   1.000
_cell.length_b   1.000
_cell.length_c   1.000
_cell.angle_alpha   90.00
_cell.angle_beta   90.00
_cell.angle_gamma   90.00
#
_symmetry.space_group_name_H-M   'P 1'
#
loop_
_entity.id
_entity.type
_entity.pdbx_description
1 polymer ?
#
loop_
_entity_poly.entity_id
_entity_poly.type
_entity_poly.pdbx_seq_one_letter_code
_entity_poly.pdbx_strand_id
1 'polypeptide(L)'
;IILAITCGVTLLFSLINNKLSITKTIKESTLQIFTLTAWVVAVIYEANGGRAASLGSGSLDIYGTLSVLNYLIEQVQPAFKYSATALVSIGIISSLYSLIRNKNRDQSIVFFIVFISGVLSLIALVLLCARAGSYYAARPVVMWGGFLYVSMASFITIDILAKDRTKLINALLAFCTIILVYKGLTSNSTLKQSINLNLSYSQAKAVSQNIIDQVISTDRNNGTNMILYVPKGDDHDNWPFPIYEGPFIGKALKNYGIIQNDIYIEVKPDIYLNQKMSVPIS
;
A
#
# COMPACT_ATOMS: atom_id res chain seq x y z
N ILE A 1 6.20 10.08 2.93
CA ILE A 1 4.89 10.76 3.03
C ILE A 1 4.29 10.57 4.42
N ILE A 2 3.93 9.35 4.82
CA ILE A 2 3.31 9.05 6.14
C ILE A 2 4.08 9.73 7.29
N LEU A 3 5.36 9.39 7.48
CA LEU A 3 6.19 9.94 8.56
C LEU A 3 6.32 11.47 8.51
N ALA A 4 6.59 12.03 7.33
CA ALA A 4 6.72 13.47 7.15
C ALA A 4 5.42 14.21 7.54
N ILE A 5 4.27 13.67 7.16
CA ILE A 5 2.96 14.21 7.54
C ILE A 5 2.76 14.10 9.05
N THR A 6 3.04 12.95 9.68
CA THR A 6 2.92 12.81 11.14
C THR A 6 3.80 13.82 11.87
N CYS A 7 5.05 13.99 11.42
CA CYS A 7 5.98 14.97 12.00
C CYS A 7 5.47 16.40 11.81
N GLY A 8 4.96 16.75 10.63
CA GLY A 8 4.39 18.07 10.35
C GLY A 8 3.16 18.38 11.21
N VAL A 9 2.22 17.44 11.34
CA VAL A 9 1.04 17.61 12.20
C VAL A 9 1.45 17.68 13.66
N THR A 10 2.38 16.85 14.12
CA THR A 10 2.90 16.90 15.50
C THR A 10 3.57 18.24 15.80
N LEU A 11 4.37 18.76 14.86
CA LEU A 11 5.01 20.06 14.96
C LEU A 11 3.97 21.20 15.04
N LEU A 12 2.89 21.12 14.25
CA LEU A 12 1.78 22.07 14.31
C LEU A 12 1.09 22.06 15.69
N PHE A 13 0.82 20.88 16.25
CA PHE A 13 0.25 20.77 17.59
C PHE A 13 1.20 21.27 18.69
N SER A 14 2.51 21.02 18.56
CA SER A 14 3.52 21.59 19.46
C SER A 14 3.52 23.12 19.39
N LEU A 15 3.44 23.70 18.18
CA LEU A 15 3.37 25.14 17.98
C LEU A 15 2.12 25.74 18.65
N ILE A 16 0.96 25.11 18.50
CA ILE A 16 -0.29 25.54 19.14
C ILE A 16 -0.17 25.45 20.67
N ASN A 17 0.34 24.33 21.21
CA ASN A 17 0.55 24.15 22.65
C ASN A 17 1.54 25.17 23.24
N ASN A 18 2.53 25.58 22.45
CA ASN A 18 3.50 26.62 22.80
C ASN A 18 3.02 28.05 22.53
N LYS A 19 1.71 28.25 22.32
CA LYS A 19 1.11 29.58 22.07
C LYS A 19 1.78 30.31 20.90
N LEU A 20 2.10 29.56 19.85
CA LEU A 20 2.78 30.05 18.64
C LEU A 20 4.22 30.55 18.85
N SER A 21 4.85 30.21 19.98
CA SER A 21 6.27 30.50 20.20
C SER A 21 7.15 29.58 19.33
N ILE A 22 7.75 30.15 18.28
CA ILE A 22 8.62 29.44 17.34
C ILE A 22 9.86 28.88 18.06
N THR A 23 10.52 29.71 18.89
CA THR A 23 11.77 29.34 19.56
C THR A 23 11.58 28.16 20.51
N LYS A 24 10.47 28.13 21.27
CA LYS A 24 10.14 27.02 22.16
C LYS A 24 9.82 25.75 21.37
N THR A 25 9.03 25.88 20.31
CA THR A 25 8.63 24.76 19.45
C THR A 25 9.82 24.09 18.78
N ILE A 26 10.79 24.87 18.28
CA ILE A 26 12.01 24.33 17.65
C ILE A 26 12.82 23.47 18.64
N LYS A 27 12.93 23.93 19.90
CA LYS A 27 13.66 23.21 20.94
C LYS A 27 12.98 21.90 21.35
N GLU A 28 11.64 21.86 21.32
CA GLU A 28 10.87 20.68 21.71
C GLU A 28 10.67 19.67 20.56
N SER A 29 10.68 20.13 19.31
CA SER A 29 10.34 19.33 18.13
C SER A 29 11.52 19.11 17.18
N THR A 30 12.74 19.02 17.72
CA THR A 30 13.98 18.94 16.92
C THR A 30 14.00 17.72 15.99
N LEU A 31 13.50 16.56 16.45
CA LEU A 31 13.44 15.34 15.63
C LEU A 31 12.46 15.49 14.46
N GLN A 32 11.30 16.11 14.70
CA GLN A 32 10.28 16.35 13.68
C GLN A 32 10.83 17.32 12.61
N ILE A 33 11.52 18.38 13.03
CA ILE A 33 12.16 19.33 12.12
C ILE A 33 13.22 18.63 11.28
N PHE A 34 14.13 17.88 11.90
CA PHE A 34 15.15 17.11 11.19
C PHE A 34 14.53 16.17 10.16
N THR A 35 13.48 15.44 10.54
CA THR A 35 12.76 14.51 9.66
C THR A 35 12.11 15.22 8.47
N LEU A 36 11.50 16.38 8.70
CA LEU A 36 10.92 17.21 7.63
C LEU A 36 12.00 17.75 6.69
N THR A 37 13.12 18.24 7.22
CA THR A 37 14.26 18.70 6.42
C THR A 37 14.81 17.55 5.56
N ALA A 38 15.05 16.38 6.15
CA ALA A 38 15.49 15.20 5.41
C ALA A 38 14.49 14.78 4.33
N TRP A 39 13.19 14.86 4.63
CA TRP A 39 12.14 14.57 3.65
C TRP A 39 12.13 15.56 2.49
N VAL A 40 12.30 16.87 2.74
CA VAL A 40 12.41 17.88 1.68
C VAL A 40 13.61 17.61 0.78
N VAL A 41 14.78 17.29 1.36
CA VAL A 41 15.97 16.90 0.59
C VAL A 41 15.67 15.69 -0.29
N ALA A 42 15.05 14.64 0.26
CA ALA A 42 14.68 13.45 -0.49
C ALA A 42 13.71 13.78 -1.65
N VAL A 43 12.72 14.66 -1.43
CA VAL A 43 11.78 15.10 -2.49
C VAL A 43 12.50 15.87 -3.59
N ILE A 44 13.49 16.71 -3.25
CA ILE A 44 14.30 17.42 -4.27
C ILE A 44 15.03 16.41 -5.15
N TYR A 45 15.67 15.40 -4.57
CA TYR A 45 16.34 14.35 -5.35
C TYR A 45 15.35 13.55 -6.22
N GLU A 46 14.22 13.14 -5.65
CA GLU A 46 13.20 12.37 -6.36
C GLU A 46 12.60 13.18 -7.53
N ALA A 47 12.30 14.47 -7.32
CA ALA A 47 11.74 15.36 -8.33
C ALA A 47 12.71 15.62 -9.50
N ASN A 48 14.02 15.49 -9.27
CA ASN A 48 15.05 15.60 -10.31
C ASN A 48 15.47 14.23 -10.87
N GLY A 49 14.87 13.13 -10.41
CA GLY A 49 15.17 11.78 -10.88
C GLY A 49 14.48 11.41 -12.20
N GLY A 50 14.99 10.39 -12.89
CA GLY A 50 14.44 9.93 -14.18
C GLY A 50 12.97 9.49 -14.12
N ARG A 51 12.50 9.01 -12.94
CA ARG A 51 11.09 8.67 -12.72
C ARG A 51 10.19 9.90 -12.73
N ALA A 52 10.61 11.01 -12.11
CA ALA A 52 9.84 12.25 -12.15
C ALA A 52 9.76 12.82 -13.57
N ALA A 53 10.84 12.69 -14.37
CA ALA A 53 10.83 13.05 -15.79
C ALA A 53 9.81 12.21 -16.60
N SER A 54 9.67 10.91 -16.32
CA SER A 54 8.67 10.05 -16.97
C SER A 54 7.21 10.37 -16.59
N LEU A 55 6.99 11.13 -15.51
CA LEU A 55 5.67 11.59 -15.04
C LEU A 55 5.33 13.00 -15.58
N GLY A 56 6.16 13.55 -16.46
CA GLY A 56 6.32 14.99 -16.69
C GLY A 56 5.26 15.73 -17.50
N SER A 57 4.36 15.08 -18.25
CA SER A 57 3.54 15.78 -19.26
C SER A 57 2.02 15.58 -19.19
N GLY A 58 1.50 14.69 -18.33
CA GLY A 58 0.07 14.42 -18.21
C GLY A 58 -0.70 15.46 -17.37
N SER A 59 -2.00 15.63 -17.64
CA SER A 59 -2.91 16.40 -16.77
C SER A 59 -3.16 15.68 -15.44
N LEU A 60 -3.53 16.43 -14.39
CA LEU A 60 -3.90 15.85 -13.09
C LEU A 60 -5.31 15.25 -13.16
N ASP A 61 -5.42 13.93 -13.18
CA ASP A 61 -6.72 13.23 -13.20
C ASP A 61 -7.24 12.95 -11.77
N ILE A 62 -7.64 14.02 -11.07
CA ILE A 62 -8.16 13.91 -9.70
C ILE A 62 -9.49 13.15 -9.68
N TYR A 63 -10.38 13.43 -10.64
CA TYR A 63 -11.70 12.81 -10.69
C TYR A 63 -11.62 11.30 -10.94
N GLY A 64 -10.84 10.87 -11.94
CA GLY A 64 -10.63 9.45 -12.19
C GLY A 64 -9.98 8.76 -11.00
N THR A 65 -9.03 9.41 -10.33
CA THR A 65 -8.40 8.87 -9.11
C THR A 65 -9.40 8.66 -7.98
N LEU A 66 -10.30 9.62 -7.74
CA LEU A 66 -11.34 9.49 -6.71
C LEU A 66 -12.35 8.39 -7.07
N SER A 67 -12.71 8.25 -8.35
CA SER A 67 -13.58 7.17 -8.83
C SER A 67 -12.96 5.79 -8.58
N VAL A 68 -11.69 5.62 -8.95
CA VAL A 68 -10.94 4.37 -8.73
C VAL A 68 -10.74 4.09 -7.24
N LEU A 69 -10.48 5.12 -6.43
CA LEU A 69 -10.42 4.98 -4.97
C LEU A 69 -11.76 4.52 -4.38
N ASN A 70 -12.88 5.06 -4.87
CA ASN A 70 -14.20 4.62 -4.43
C ASN A 70 -14.43 3.14 -4.77
N TYR A 71 -14.05 2.71 -5.98
CA TYR A 71 -14.09 1.29 -6.36
C TYR A 71 -13.27 0.43 -5.39
N LEU A 72 -12.05 0.86 -5.03
CA LEU A 72 -11.24 0.16 -4.03
C LEU A 72 -11.98 0.07 -2.67
N ILE A 73 -12.60 1.17 -2.20
CA ILE A 73 -13.36 1.20 -0.94
C ILE A 73 -14.56 0.26 -0.98
N GLU A 74 -15.22 0.11 -2.14
CA GLU A 74 -16.33 -0.84 -2.33
C GLU A 74 -15.89 -2.30 -2.19
N GLN A 75 -14.65 -2.61 -2.58
CA GLN A 75 -14.05 -3.96 -2.42
C GLN A 75 -13.62 -4.26 -0.97
N VAL A 76 -13.58 -3.27 -0.08
CA VAL A 76 -13.21 -3.47 1.32
C VAL A 76 -14.31 -4.24 2.04
N GLN A 77 -13.89 -5.23 2.83
CA GLN A 77 -14.79 -6.05 3.64
C GLN A 77 -15.77 -5.18 4.46
N PRO A 78 -17.10 -5.38 4.33
CA PRO A 78 -18.10 -4.56 5.00
C PRO A 78 -17.90 -4.43 6.51
N ALA A 79 -17.48 -5.53 7.16
CA ALA A 79 -17.17 -5.55 8.59
C ALA A 79 -16.11 -4.52 8.98
N PHE A 80 -15.02 -4.40 8.19
CA PHE A 80 -13.98 -3.39 8.42
C PHE A 80 -14.50 -1.98 8.09
N LYS A 81 -15.11 -1.80 6.91
CA LYS A 81 -15.60 -0.50 6.43
C LYS A 81 -16.54 0.18 7.44
N TYR A 82 -17.58 -0.55 7.87
CA TYR A 82 -18.58 0.01 8.79
C TYR A 82 -18.06 0.18 10.21
N SER A 83 -17.31 -0.79 10.75
CA SER A 83 -16.76 -0.68 12.11
C SER A 83 -15.72 0.45 12.22
N ALA A 84 -14.83 0.58 11.24
CA ALA A 84 -13.84 1.65 11.21
C ALA A 84 -14.50 3.03 11.10
N THR A 85 -15.51 3.17 10.24
CA THR A 85 -16.27 4.43 10.09
C THR A 85 -16.94 4.82 11.42
N ALA A 86 -17.59 3.87 12.08
CA ALA A 86 -18.23 4.09 13.37
C ALA A 86 -17.20 4.47 14.45
N LEU A 87 -16.09 3.73 14.56
CA LEU A 87 -15.04 3.99 15.56
C LEU A 87 -14.33 5.32 15.33
N VAL A 88 -14.04 5.71 14.10
CA VAL A 88 -13.47 7.03 13.81
C VAL A 88 -14.45 8.13 14.18
N SER A 89 -15.74 7.97 13.86
CA SER A 89 -16.78 8.95 14.20
C SER A 89 -16.94 9.12 15.72
N ILE A 90 -16.99 8.01 16.46
CA ILE A 90 -17.03 8.01 17.93
C ILE A 90 -15.74 8.63 18.49
N GLY A 91 -14.58 8.34 17.89
CA GLY A 91 -13.29 8.91 18.27
C GLY A 91 -13.25 10.43 18.16
N ILE A 92 -13.78 10.98 17.07
CA ILE A 92 -13.90 12.43 16.88
C ILE A 92 -14.77 13.03 17.99
N ILE A 93 -15.98 12.49 18.20
CA ILE A 93 -16.93 13.02 19.19
C ILE A 93 -16.35 12.94 20.60
N SER A 94 -15.83 11.77 21.01
CA SER A 94 -15.27 11.55 22.34
C SER A 94 -14.01 12.36 22.60
N SER A 95 -13.14 12.54 21.60
CA SER A 95 -11.94 13.36 21.69
C SER A 95 -12.27 14.85 21.77
N LEU A 96 -13.23 15.35 20.98
CA LEU A 96 -13.71 16.74 21.10
C LEU A 96 -14.30 17.01 22.49
N TYR A 97 -15.16 16.12 22.97
CA TYR A 97 -15.76 16.24 24.30
C TYR A 97 -14.68 16.27 25.40
N SER A 98 -13.69 15.39 25.30
CA SER A 98 -12.55 15.30 26.21
C SER A 98 -11.70 16.57 26.21
N LEU A 99 -11.41 17.15 25.05
CA LEU A 99 -10.71 18.43 24.92
C LEU A 99 -11.50 19.58 25.55
N ILE A 100 -12.81 19.69 25.29
CA ILE A 100 -13.68 20.74 25.84
C ILE A 100 -13.76 20.65 27.36
N ARG A 101 -13.85 19.41 27.90
CA ARG A 101 -13.91 19.16 29.35
C ARG A 101 -12.54 19.10 30.01
N ASN A 102 -11.46 19.28 29.25
CA ASN A 102 -10.08 19.15 29.69
C ASN A 102 -9.79 17.81 30.43
N LYS A 103 -10.48 16.74 30.03
CA LYS A 103 -10.27 15.36 30.51
C LYS A 103 -9.50 14.59 29.46
N ASN A 104 -8.53 13.75 29.85
CA ASN A 104 -7.77 12.91 28.90
C ASN A 104 -7.20 13.69 27.69
N ARG A 105 -6.85 14.97 27.89
CA ARG A 105 -6.46 15.90 26.83
C ARG A 105 -5.36 15.36 25.92
N ASP A 106 -4.34 14.74 26.48
CA ASP A 106 -3.19 14.24 25.71
C ASP A 106 -3.58 13.13 24.73
N GLN A 107 -4.41 12.18 25.16
CA GLN A 107 -4.93 11.14 24.26
C GLN A 107 -5.80 11.72 23.15
N SER A 108 -6.62 12.73 23.46
CA SER A 108 -7.43 13.41 22.44
C SER A 108 -6.56 14.17 21.44
N ILE A 109 -5.47 14.80 21.89
CA ILE A 109 -4.49 15.42 21.00
C ILE A 109 -3.86 14.36 20.09
N VAL A 110 -3.44 13.22 20.64
CA VAL A 110 -2.87 12.11 19.86
C VAL A 110 -3.87 11.59 18.82
N PHE A 111 -5.15 11.44 19.18
CA PHE A 111 -6.20 11.08 18.23
C PHE A 111 -6.26 12.07 17.05
N PHE A 112 -6.27 13.38 17.33
CA PHE A 112 -6.32 14.39 16.26
C PHE A 112 -5.04 14.45 15.42
N ILE A 113 -3.87 14.23 16.02
CA ILE A 113 -2.63 14.09 15.24
C ILE A 113 -2.76 12.95 14.24
N VAL A 114 -3.24 11.78 14.67
CA VAL A 114 -3.44 10.61 13.81
C VAL A 114 -4.52 10.86 12.75
N PHE A 115 -5.67 11.42 13.14
CA PHE A 115 -6.78 11.70 12.23
C PHE A 115 -6.40 12.69 11.14
N ILE A 116 -5.81 13.84 11.50
CA ILE A 116 -5.39 14.86 10.54
C ILE A 116 -4.26 14.33 9.65
N SER A 117 -3.32 13.56 10.22
CA SER A 117 -2.28 12.90 9.42
C SER A 117 -2.86 11.92 8.41
N GLY A 118 -3.93 11.21 8.75
CA GLY A 118 -4.68 10.34 7.85
C GLY A 118 -5.31 11.08 6.69
N VAL A 119 -6.02 12.18 6.98
CA VAL A 119 -6.65 13.02 5.95
C VAL A 119 -5.59 13.59 5.00
N LEU A 120 -4.52 14.19 5.53
CA LEU A 120 -3.45 14.76 4.72
C LEU A 120 -2.71 13.69 3.90
N SER A 121 -2.51 12.50 4.47
CA SER A 121 -1.89 11.39 3.75
C SER A 121 -2.77 10.90 2.61
N LEU A 122 -4.08 10.79 2.82
CA LEU A 122 -5.01 10.41 1.77
C LEU A 122 -5.03 11.44 0.63
N ILE A 123 -5.07 12.74 0.96
CA ILE A 123 -4.98 13.82 -0.03
C ILE A 123 -3.67 13.70 -0.83
N ALA A 124 -2.53 13.55 -0.16
CA ALA A 124 -1.24 13.42 -0.81
C ALA A 124 -1.18 12.19 -1.74
N LEU A 125 -1.72 11.05 -1.32
CA LEU A 125 -1.76 9.82 -2.13
C LEU A 125 -2.69 9.97 -3.33
N VAL A 126 -3.85 10.60 -3.17
CA VAL A 126 -4.76 10.92 -4.29
C VAL A 126 -4.07 11.83 -5.30
N LEU A 127 -3.39 12.90 -4.86
CA LEU A 127 -2.68 13.80 -5.77
C LEU A 127 -1.54 13.09 -6.51
N LEU A 128 -0.80 12.22 -5.83
CA LEU A 128 0.26 11.44 -6.46
C LEU A 128 -0.29 10.45 -7.48
N CYS A 129 -1.39 9.76 -7.19
CA CYS A 129 -2.03 8.87 -8.16
C CYS A 129 -2.62 9.66 -9.33
N ALA A 130 -3.25 10.81 -9.08
CA ALA A 130 -3.76 11.68 -10.13
C ALA A 130 -2.68 12.14 -11.11
N ARG A 131 -1.43 12.26 -10.64
CA ARG A 131 -0.28 12.58 -11.49
C ARG A 131 0.36 11.35 -12.14
N ALA A 132 0.45 10.22 -11.43
CA ALA A 132 1.12 9.01 -11.89
C ALA A 132 0.25 8.08 -12.75
N GLY A 133 -1.07 8.25 -12.69
CA GLY A 133 -2.07 7.41 -13.32
C GLY A 133 -3.15 7.03 -12.29
N SER A 134 -4.40 7.37 -12.57
CA SER A 134 -5.52 7.18 -11.62
C SER A 134 -5.73 5.72 -11.21
N TYR A 135 -5.37 4.76 -12.08
CA TYR A 135 -5.40 3.32 -11.79
C TYR A 135 -4.55 2.90 -10.59
N TYR A 136 -3.51 3.67 -10.21
CA TYR A 136 -2.72 3.38 -9.01
C TYR A 136 -3.56 3.42 -7.73
N ALA A 137 -4.65 4.18 -7.73
CA ALA A 137 -5.58 4.22 -6.60
C ALA A 137 -6.32 2.90 -6.35
N ALA A 138 -6.36 1.99 -7.33
CA ALA A 138 -6.93 0.67 -7.15
C ALA A 138 -6.01 -0.27 -6.33
N ARG A 139 -4.74 0.10 -6.13
CA ARG A 139 -3.74 -0.75 -5.50
C ARG A 139 -3.76 -0.53 -3.98
N PRO A 140 -4.14 -1.54 -3.15
CA PRO A 140 -4.17 -1.38 -1.69
C PRO A 140 -2.84 -0.96 -1.09
N VAL A 141 -1.72 -1.42 -1.66
CA VAL A 141 -0.36 -1.06 -1.22
C VAL A 141 -0.05 0.43 -1.42
N VAL A 142 -0.57 1.04 -2.47
CA VAL A 142 -0.39 2.48 -2.74
C VAL A 142 -1.24 3.30 -1.77
N MET A 143 -2.48 2.87 -1.55
CA MET A 143 -3.42 3.52 -0.65
C MET A 143 -3.24 3.13 0.83
N TRP A 144 -2.20 2.35 1.16
CA TRP A 144 -1.97 1.81 2.49
C TRP A 144 -1.95 2.88 3.59
N GLY A 145 -1.40 4.08 3.29
CA GLY A 145 -1.40 5.19 4.23
C GLY A 145 -2.79 5.54 4.75
N GLY A 146 -3.82 5.52 3.90
CA GLY A 146 -5.21 5.76 4.32
C GLY A 146 -5.73 4.70 5.27
N PHE A 147 -5.56 3.42 4.91
CA PHE A 147 -5.98 2.29 5.74
C PHE A 147 -5.26 2.24 7.09
N LEU A 148 -3.97 2.55 7.10
CA LEU A 148 -3.15 2.61 8.32
C LEU A 148 -3.73 3.63 9.32
N TYR A 149 -3.93 4.87 8.89
CA TYR A 149 -4.40 5.92 9.80
C TYR A 149 -5.84 5.70 10.27
N VAL A 150 -6.72 5.18 9.42
CA VAL A 150 -8.08 4.77 9.82
C VAL A 150 -8.03 3.68 10.90
N SER A 151 -7.15 2.70 10.74
CA SER A 151 -6.95 1.63 11.73
C SER A 151 -6.38 2.18 13.04
N MET A 152 -5.35 3.03 12.99
CA MET A 152 -4.76 3.66 14.17
C MET A 152 -5.78 4.53 14.91
N ALA A 153 -6.55 5.35 14.21
CA ALA A 153 -7.60 6.18 14.80
C ALA A 153 -8.66 5.30 15.49
N SER A 154 -9.05 4.20 14.85
CA SER A 154 -9.99 3.23 15.44
C SER A 154 -9.44 2.60 16.73
N PHE A 155 -8.17 2.22 16.76
CA PHE A 155 -7.54 1.67 17.96
C PHE A 155 -7.43 2.70 19.09
N ILE A 156 -7.11 3.95 18.78
CA ILE A 156 -7.09 5.03 19.78
C ILE A 156 -8.49 5.28 20.32
N THR A 157 -9.54 5.23 19.48
CA THR A 157 -10.92 5.30 19.98
C THR A 157 -11.20 4.17 20.96
N ILE A 158 -10.82 2.93 20.65
CA ILE A 158 -11.02 1.79 21.55
C ILE A 158 -10.30 2.02 22.88
N ASP A 159 -9.06 2.51 22.85
CA ASP A 159 -8.29 2.85 24.05
C ASP A 159 -9.01 3.92 24.90
N ILE A 160 -9.50 4.99 24.27
CA ILE A 160 -10.28 6.05 24.94
C ILE A 160 -11.54 5.48 25.62
N LEU A 161 -12.23 4.54 24.97
CA LEU A 161 -13.44 3.91 25.50
C LEU A 161 -13.15 2.86 26.60
N ALA A 162 -11.95 2.27 26.59
CA ALA A 162 -11.53 1.21 27.49
C ALA A 162 -10.88 1.72 28.78
N LYS A 163 -10.37 2.97 28.79
CA LYS A 163 -9.54 3.52 29.88
C LYS A 163 -10.15 3.47 31.28
N ASP A 164 -11.49 3.53 31.37
CA ASP A 164 -12.23 3.48 32.64
C ASP A 164 -13.01 2.17 32.83
N ARG A 165 -12.64 1.10 32.10
CA ARG A 165 -13.29 -0.21 32.18
C ARG A 165 -12.52 -1.18 33.07
N THR A 166 -13.21 -2.21 33.55
CA THR A 166 -12.60 -3.22 34.44
C THR A 166 -11.48 -3.98 33.71
N LYS A 167 -10.47 -4.43 34.45
CA LYS A 167 -9.35 -5.24 33.91
C LYS A 167 -9.82 -6.43 33.06
N LEU A 168 -10.97 -7.01 33.40
CA LEU A 168 -11.60 -8.10 32.65
C LEU A 168 -12.00 -7.69 31.22
N ILE A 169 -12.59 -6.50 31.04
CA ILE A 169 -12.99 -6.00 29.72
C ILE A 169 -11.75 -5.79 28.85
N ASN A 170 -10.68 -5.23 29.42
CA ASN A 170 -9.43 -5.01 28.68
C ASN A 170 -8.77 -6.35 28.28
N ALA A 171 -8.83 -7.36 29.16
CA ALA A 171 -8.34 -8.70 28.84
C ALA A 171 -9.15 -9.37 27.72
N LEU A 172 -10.49 -9.23 27.76
CA LEU A 172 -11.37 -9.75 26.71
C LEU A 172 -11.12 -9.06 25.36
N LEU A 173 -10.96 -7.73 25.35
CA LEU A 173 -10.63 -6.99 24.12
C LEU A 173 -9.29 -7.44 23.54
N ALA A 174 -8.26 -7.59 24.37
CA ALA A 174 -6.96 -8.09 23.92
C ALA A 174 -7.06 -9.51 23.33
N PHE A 175 -7.81 -10.42 23.99
CA PHE A 175 -8.03 -11.77 23.49
C PHE A 175 -8.80 -11.78 22.15
N CYS A 176 -9.84 -10.96 22.02
CA CYS A 176 -10.55 -10.76 20.76
C CYS A 176 -9.62 -10.24 19.65
N THR A 177 -8.73 -9.29 19.95
CA THR A 177 -7.73 -8.81 18.98
C THR A 177 -6.81 -9.94 18.51
N ILE A 178 -6.32 -10.80 19.41
CA ILE A 178 -5.49 -11.96 19.05
C ILE A 178 -6.25 -12.91 18.11
N ILE A 179 -7.53 -13.20 18.41
CA ILE A 179 -8.37 -14.03 17.55
C ILE A 179 -8.56 -13.40 16.17
N LEU A 180 -8.78 -12.09 16.09
CA LEU A 180 -8.96 -11.37 14.84
C LEU A 180 -7.67 -11.36 14.00
N VAL A 181 -6.50 -11.15 14.63
CA VAL A 181 -5.19 -11.28 13.97
C VAL A 181 -4.99 -12.70 13.46
N TYR A 182 -5.27 -13.71 14.29
CA TYR A 182 -5.18 -15.12 13.89
C TYR A 182 -6.09 -15.41 12.69
N LYS A 183 -7.35 -14.95 12.70
CA LYS A 183 -8.27 -15.08 11.56
C LYS A 183 -7.73 -14.40 10.30
N GLY A 184 -7.10 -13.23 10.44
CA GLY A 184 -6.40 -12.55 9.35
C GLY A 184 -5.20 -13.31 8.78
N LEU A 185 -4.64 -14.27 9.53
CA LEU A 185 -3.49 -15.10 9.13
C LEU A 185 -3.87 -16.50 8.64
N THR A 186 -5.12 -16.93 8.80
CA THR A 186 -5.56 -18.26 8.33
C THR A 186 -5.72 -18.31 6.79
N SER A 187 -5.68 -19.50 6.19
CA SER A 187 -5.82 -19.67 4.72
C SER A 187 -7.22 -19.30 4.18
N ASN A 188 -8.24 -19.31 5.05
CA ASN A 188 -9.56 -18.73 4.82
C ASN A 188 -9.61 -17.25 5.27
N SER A 189 -8.48 -16.55 5.27
CA SER A 189 -8.39 -15.15 5.69
C SER A 189 -9.15 -14.24 4.75
N THR A 190 -9.45 -13.06 5.27
CA THR A 190 -9.95 -11.90 4.54
C THR A 190 -9.00 -11.39 3.44
N LEU A 191 -7.80 -11.98 3.27
CA LEU A 191 -6.80 -11.56 2.30
C LEU A 191 -6.68 -12.59 1.17
N LYS A 192 -6.96 -12.15 -0.05
CA LYS A 192 -6.78 -12.97 -1.27
C LYS A 192 -5.29 -13.20 -1.51
N GLN A 193 -4.93 -14.38 -2.00
CA GLN A 193 -3.57 -14.65 -2.48
C GLN A 193 -3.21 -13.63 -3.58
N SER A 194 -1.94 -13.20 -3.63
CA SER A 194 -1.44 -12.26 -4.64
C SER A 194 -1.25 -12.96 -5.99
N ILE A 195 -2.36 -13.42 -6.56
CA ILE A 195 -2.41 -14.12 -7.84
C ILE A 195 -3.28 -13.27 -8.78
N ASN A 196 -2.70 -12.88 -9.91
CA ASN A 196 -3.38 -12.10 -10.95
C ASN A 196 -4.35 -12.98 -11.76
N LEU A 197 -5.24 -12.34 -12.52
CA LEU A 197 -6.20 -12.99 -13.44
C LEU A 197 -7.17 -13.99 -12.77
N ASN A 198 -7.39 -13.88 -11.45
CA ASN A 198 -8.24 -14.80 -10.68
C ASN A 198 -7.85 -16.29 -10.82
N LEU A 199 -6.58 -16.57 -11.14
CA LEU A 199 -6.11 -17.95 -11.26
C LEU A 199 -6.13 -18.63 -9.89
N SER A 200 -6.38 -19.95 -9.88
CA SER A 200 -6.06 -20.77 -8.71
C SER A 200 -4.54 -20.82 -8.51
N TYR A 201 -4.11 -21.10 -7.28
CA TYR A 201 -2.70 -21.35 -6.97
C TYR A 201 -2.07 -22.38 -7.91
N SER A 202 -2.79 -23.46 -8.21
CA SER A 202 -2.31 -24.52 -9.11
C SER A 202 -2.08 -24.03 -10.54
N GLN A 203 -2.99 -23.21 -11.07
CA GLN A 203 -2.85 -22.61 -12.41
C GLN A 203 -1.70 -21.61 -12.45
N ALA A 204 -1.61 -20.70 -11.48
CA ALA A 204 -0.54 -19.71 -11.42
C ALA A 204 0.85 -20.37 -11.29
N LYS A 205 0.94 -21.43 -10.48
CA LYS A 205 2.16 -22.25 -10.37
C LYS A 205 2.48 -22.94 -11.68
N ALA A 206 1.50 -23.51 -12.37
CA ALA A 206 1.71 -24.17 -13.65
C ALA A 206 2.24 -23.21 -14.72
N VAL A 207 1.69 -21.99 -14.81
CA VAL A 207 2.18 -20.94 -15.72
C VAL A 207 3.62 -20.56 -15.40
N SER A 208 3.91 -20.30 -14.12
CA SER A 208 5.28 -19.94 -13.69
C SER A 208 6.27 -21.07 -13.98
N GLN A 209 5.88 -22.32 -13.73
CA GLN A 209 6.72 -23.48 -14.00
C GLN A 209 6.94 -23.67 -15.51
N ASN A 210 5.92 -23.46 -16.34
CA ASN A 210 6.06 -23.55 -17.79
C ASN A 210 7.06 -22.52 -18.35
N ILE A 211 7.06 -21.30 -17.81
CA ILE A 211 8.04 -20.27 -18.15
C ILE A 211 9.46 -20.74 -17.79
N ILE A 212 9.65 -21.23 -16.56
CA ILE A 212 10.94 -21.73 -16.08
C ILE A 212 11.42 -22.91 -16.93
N ASP A 213 10.55 -23.87 -17.23
CA ASP A 213 10.88 -25.08 -17.97
C ASP A 213 11.31 -24.79 -19.41
N GLN A 214 10.67 -23.82 -20.07
CA GLN A 214 11.08 -23.38 -21.41
C GLN A 214 12.53 -22.85 -21.39
N VAL A 215 12.90 -22.05 -20.38
CA VAL A 215 14.27 -21.50 -20.27
C VAL A 215 15.28 -22.59 -19.91
N ILE A 216 14.95 -23.48 -18.97
CA ILE A 216 15.81 -24.63 -18.61
C ILE A 216 16.04 -25.54 -19.81
N SER A 217 15.01 -25.80 -20.62
CA SER A 217 15.13 -26.60 -21.84
C SER A 217 16.11 -25.98 -22.83
N THR A 218 16.03 -24.66 -23.04
CA THR A 218 16.99 -23.92 -23.87
C THR A 218 18.40 -24.02 -23.31
N ASP A 219 18.60 -23.82 -22.01
CA ASP A 219 19.92 -23.90 -21.36
C ASP A 219 20.56 -25.27 -21.52
N ARG A 220 19.79 -26.34 -21.30
CA ARG A 220 20.23 -27.74 -21.46
C ARG A 220 20.65 -28.07 -22.89
N ASN A 221 20.06 -27.38 -23.87
CA ASN A 221 20.41 -27.51 -25.28
C ASN A 221 21.55 -26.55 -25.70
N ASN A 222 22.22 -25.89 -24.74
CA ASN A 222 23.26 -24.87 -24.96
C ASN A 222 22.78 -23.69 -25.82
N GLY A 223 21.48 -23.39 -25.79
CA GLY A 223 20.91 -22.26 -26.51
C GLY A 223 21.21 -20.95 -25.79
N THR A 224 21.58 -19.93 -26.56
CA THR A 224 21.85 -18.57 -26.06
C THR A 224 20.77 -17.57 -26.43
N ASN A 225 19.79 -17.98 -27.23
CA ASN A 225 18.67 -17.16 -27.68
C ASN A 225 17.40 -18.01 -27.67
N MET A 226 16.27 -17.46 -27.21
CA MET A 226 14.98 -18.12 -27.29
C MET A 226 13.80 -17.16 -27.39
N ILE A 227 12.72 -17.64 -27.98
CA ILE A 227 11.38 -17.06 -27.86
C ILE A 227 10.71 -17.75 -26.67
N LEU A 228 10.40 -16.99 -25.63
CA LEU A 228 9.63 -17.45 -24.48
C LEU A 228 8.14 -17.19 -24.74
N TYR A 229 7.38 -18.26 -24.92
CA TYR A 229 5.93 -18.14 -25.09
C TYR A 229 5.25 -18.02 -23.72
N VAL A 230 4.40 -17.02 -23.57
CA VAL A 230 3.61 -16.77 -22.35
C VAL A 230 2.14 -16.62 -22.70
N PRO A 231 1.19 -16.85 -21.76
CA PRO A 231 -0.21 -16.53 -22.02
C PRO A 231 -0.38 -15.06 -22.43
N LYS A 232 -1.33 -14.80 -23.32
CA LYS A 232 -1.78 -13.47 -23.67
C LYS A 232 -2.48 -12.83 -22.47
N GLY A 233 -1.93 -11.71 -22.02
CA GLY A 233 -2.44 -10.81 -20.98
C GLY A 233 -3.25 -9.68 -21.59
N ASP A 234 -3.03 -8.45 -21.14
CA ASP A 234 -3.68 -7.27 -21.73
C ASP A 234 -3.16 -6.92 -23.14
N ASP A 235 -3.77 -5.92 -23.77
CA ASP A 235 -3.41 -5.45 -25.12
C ASP A 235 -2.32 -4.37 -25.11
N HIS A 236 -1.78 -3.98 -23.95
CA HIS A 236 -0.83 -2.87 -23.85
C HIS A 236 0.62 -3.36 -23.75
N ASP A 237 0.96 -4.05 -22.67
CA ASP A 237 2.30 -4.61 -22.46
C ASP A 237 2.27 -6.11 -22.20
N ASN A 238 1.10 -6.73 -22.34
CA ASN A 238 0.80 -8.12 -22.03
C ASN A 238 0.81 -8.42 -20.53
N TRP A 239 0.50 -7.45 -19.66
CA TRP A 239 0.38 -7.67 -18.23
C TRP A 239 -0.58 -8.84 -17.92
N PRO A 240 -0.25 -9.79 -17.01
CA PRO A 240 0.87 -9.79 -16.06
C PRO A 240 2.13 -10.54 -16.56
N PHE A 241 2.26 -10.78 -17.86
CA PHE A 241 3.41 -11.44 -18.48
C PHE A 241 4.09 -10.48 -19.47
N PRO A 242 4.76 -9.41 -18.98
CA PRO A 242 5.11 -8.29 -19.82
C PRO A 242 6.15 -8.66 -20.87
N ILE A 243 5.99 -8.15 -22.08
CA ILE A 243 6.88 -8.46 -23.21
C ILE A 243 8.34 -7.99 -22.99
N TYR A 244 8.54 -7.01 -22.10
CA TYR A 244 9.85 -6.45 -21.77
C TYR A 244 10.60 -7.19 -20.66
N GLU A 245 10.02 -8.24 -20.05
CA GLU A 245 10.62 -8.90 -18.88
C GLU A 245 11.72 -9.93 -19.22
N GLY A 246 11.88 -10.29 -20.50
CA GLY A 246 12.83 -11.31 -20.96
C GLY A 246 14.25 -11.19 -20.37
N PRO A 247 14.90 -10.01 -20.42
CA PRO A 247 16.24 -9.82 -19.84
C PRO A 247 16.31 -10.07 -18.34
N PHE A 248 15.24 -9.78 -17.59
CA PHE A 248 15.19 -9.97 -16.15
C PHE A 248 14.98 -11.43 -15.77
N ILE A 249 14.17 -12.16 -16.54
CA ILE A 249 13.93 -13.61 -16.34
C ILE A 249 15.24 -14.39 -16.46
N GLY A 250 15.96 -14.23 -17.58
CA GLY A 250 17.22 -14.94 -17.81
C GLY A 250 18.25 -14.63 -16.74
N LYS A 251 18.40 -13.33 -16.41
CA LYS A 251 19.33 -12.89 -15.36
C LYS A 251 18.96 -13.42 -13.98
N ALA A 252 17.69 -13.43 -13.61
CA ALA A 252 17.24 -13.96 -12.33
C ALA A 252 17.54 -15.46 -12.22
N LEU A 253 17.17 -16.26 -13.23
CA LEU A 253 17.41 -17.70 -13.24
C LEU A 253 18.91 -18.03 -13.16
N LYS A 254 19.76 -17.26 -13.86
CA LYS A 254 21.22 -17.41 -13.77
C LYS A 254 21.75 -17.06 -12.38
N ASN A 255 21.32 -15.93 -11.81
CA ASN A 255 21.76 -15.49 -10.48
C ASN A 255 21.36 -16.49 -9.38
N TYR A 256 20.24 -17.21 -9.54
CA TYR A 256 19.82 -18.28 -8.63
C TYR A 256 20.43 -19.65 -8.95
N GLY A 257 21.29 -19.76 -9.97
CA GLY A 257 21.95 -21.01 -10.37
C GLY A 257 21.02 -22.04 -11.02
N ILE A 258 19.85 -21.62 -11.52
CA ILE A 258 18.88 -22.49 -12.19
C ILE A 258 19.31 -22.81 -13.63
N ILE A 259 19.96 -21.84 -14.29
CA ILE A 259 20.59 -21.99 -15.61
C ILE A 259 22.06 -21.62 -15.54
N GLN A 260 22.86 -22.14 -16.47
CA GLN A 260 24.30 -21.87 -16.53
C GLN A 260 24.66 -20.79 -17.55
N ASN A 261 24.00 -20.80 -18.70
CA ASN A 261 24.30 -19.89 -19.80
C ASN A 261 23.56 -18.55 -19.68
N ASP A 262 24.15 -17.50 -20.27
CA ASP A 262 23.38 -16.28 -20.56
C ASP A 262 22.45 -16.56 -21.74
N ILE A 263 21.15 -16.40 -21.52
CA ILE A 263 20.13 -16.61 -22.54
C ILE A 263 19.43 -15.28 -22.80
N TYR A 264 19.51 -14.82 -24.04
CA TYR A 264 18.65 -13.74 -24.52
C TYR A 264 17.24 -14.26 -24.74
N ILE A 265 16.26 -13.60 -24.12
CA ILE A 265 14.86 -14.03 -24.12
C ILE A 265 14.00 -12.94 -24.75
N GLU A 266 13.33 -13.28 -25.85
CA GLU A 266 12.23 -12.49 -26.41
C GLU A 266 10.91 -13.08 -25.92
N VAL A 267 10.10 -12.29 -25.23
CA VAL A 267 8.80 -12.75 -24.69
C VAL A 267 7.73 -12.56 -25.75
N LYS A 268 6.99 -13.63 -26.08
CA LYS A 268 5.93 -13.62 -27.09
C LYS A 268 4.59 -14.10 -26.51
N PRO A 269 3.54 -13.28 -26.52
CA PRO A 269 2.20 -13.70 -26.13
C PRO A 269 1.64 -14.79 -27.05
N ASP A 270 0.97 -15.79 -26.47
CA ASP A 270 0.36 -16.90 -27.19
C ASP A 270 -1.03 -17.25 -26.61
N ILE A 271 -2.07 -17.06 -27.44
CA ILE A 271 -3.46 -17.37 -27.10
C ILE A 271 -3.67 -18.88 -26.92
N TYR A 272 -2.90 -19.73 -27.60
CA TYR A 272 -2.99 -21.17 -27.42
C TYR A 272 -2.54 -21.58 -26.00
N LEU A 273 -1.60 -20.86 -25.39
CA LEU A 273 -1.21 -21.09 -23.99
C LEU A 273 -2.33 -20.72 -23.02
N ASN A 274 -3.12 -19.68 -23.29
CA ASN A 274 -4.31 -19.38 -22.49
C ASN A 274 -5.26 -20.58 -22.43
N GLN A 275 -5.56 -21.16 -23.60
CA GLN A 275 -6.45 -22.31 -23.70
C GLN A 275 -5.86 -23.54 -23.00
N LYS A 276 -4.59 -23.86 -23.30
CA LYS A 276 -3.88 -25.04 -22.77
C LYS A 276 -3.77 -24.99 -21.24
N MET A 277 -3.55 -23.81 -20.66
CA MET A 277 -3.29 -23.63 -19.23
C MET A 277 -4.51 -23.10 -18.46
N SER A 278 -5.66 -22.96 -19.14
CA SER A 278 -6.89 -22.39 -18.58
C SER A 278 -6.68 -21.01 -17.94
N VAL A 279 -5.91 -20.16 -18.61
CA VAL A 279 -5.69 -18.75 -18.22
C VAL A 279 -6.69 -17.87 -18.98
N PRO A 280 -7.53 -17.06 -18.30
CA PRO A 280 -8.45 -16.16 -18.97
C PRO A 280 -7.71 -15.20 -19.92
N ILE A 281 -8.35 -14.86 -21.03
CA ILE A 281 -7.87 -13.78 -21.90
C ILE A 281 -8.31 -12.46 -21.26
N SER A 282 -7.34 -11.59 -21.00
CA SER A 282 -7.56 -10.23 -20.51
C SER A 282 -7.74 -9.25 -21.65
#